data_AF-A0A835V379-F1
#
_entry.id   AF-A0A835V379-F1
#
_cell.length_a   1.000
_cell.length_b   1.000
_cell.length_c   1.000
_cell.angle_alpha   90.00
_cell.angle_beta   90.00
_cell.angle_gamma   90.00
#
_symmetry.space_group_name_H-M   'P 1'
#
loop_
_entity.id
_entity.type
_entity.pdbx_description
1 polymer ?
#
loop_
_entity_poly.entity_id
_entity_poly.type
_entity_poly.pdbx_seq_one_letter_code
_entity_poly.pdbx_strand_id
1 'polypeptide(L)'
;MATGDLEKKAKEAFVDDNFELAVDLYSQALDLDPKNADLYADRAQANIKLGNFTEAVSDANKAIELNNSMGKAYLRKGIASMKLEEYHAAKEALTVGLTLSPGDSRFTRLVKECDECIAASQNTASLSDVINQSTNDGQPKNEISQQYEAVQSKPKFRHDYYNTPKELVLTIFAKGIPPENVHVEFGEQILSISVDIPGEDAFQFQPRLFGKIIPERCKYIVLPSKIEIRLSKVEATAWPSLEFNDRTIPQKIIAES
;
A
#
# COMPACT_ATOMS: atom_id res chain seq x y z
N MET A 1 27.04 -3.04 23.85
CA MET A 1 25.94 -2.31 24.49
C MET A 1 24.87 -3.33 24.84
N ALA A 2 24.26 -3.29 26.03
CA ALA A 2 23.24 -4.27 26.38
C ALA A 2 21.91 -3.93 25.67
N THR A 3 21.06 -4.93 25.39
CA THR A 3 19.74 -4.72 24.78
C THR A 3 18.91 -3.66 25.52
N GLY A 4 18.93 -3.70 26.86
CA GLY A 4 18.20 -2.73 27.69
C GLY A 4 18.69 -1.28 27.55
N ASP A 5 19.98 -1.06 27.27
CA ASP A 5 20.52 0.30 27.03
C ASP A 5 20.02 0.85 25.69
N LEU A 6 19.96 0.01 24.66
CA LEU A 6 19.45 0.38 23.33
C LEU A 6 17.95 0.66 23.39
N GLU A 7 17.18 -0.18 24.08
CA GLU A 7 15.75 0.02 24.29
C GLU A 7 15.47 1.35 24.99
N LYS A 8 16.24 1.68 26.04
CA LYS A 8 16.09 2.94 26.76
C LYS A 8 16.34 4.14 25.84
N LYS A 9 17.44 4.12 25.09
CA LYS A 9 17.75 5.19 24.13
C LYS A 9 16.71 5.30 23.02
N ALA A 10 16.17 4.18 22.55
CA ALA A 10 15.11 4.17 21.54
C ALA A 10 13.84 4.84 22.07
N LYS A 11 13.48 4.58 23.34
CA LYS A 11 12.36 5.24 24.02
C LYS A 11 12.60 6.73 24.21
N GLU A 12 13.81 7.15 24.59
CA GLU A 12 14.20 8.55 24.68
C GLU A 12 14.09 9.25 23.32
N ALA A 13 14.66 8.66 22.25
CA ALA A 13 14.52 9.18 20.89
C ALA A 13 13.07 9.27 20.43
N PHE A 14 12.22 8.31 20.80
CA PHE A 14 10.79 8.36 20.51
C PHE A 14 10.08 9.51 21.23
N VAL A 15 10.44 9.78 22.50
CA VAL A 15 9.89 10.90 23.28
C VAL A 15 10.31 12.25 22.70
N ASP A 16 11.52 12.32 22.13
CA ASP A 16 12.05 13.51 21.45
C ASP A 16 11.54 13.67 20.00
N ASP A 17 10.52 12.89 19.60
CA ASP A 17 9.96 12.81 18.24
C ASP A 17 10.99 12.46 17.14
N ASN A 18 12.16 11.93 17.50
CA ASN A 18 13.17 11.44 16.56
C ASN A 18 12.88 9.96 16.22
N PHE A 19 11.83 9.76 15.44
CA PHE A 19 11.29 8.43 15.17
C PHE A 19 12.22 7.58 14.30
N GLU A 20 12.99 8.17 13.39
CA GLU A 20 13.99 7.47 12.58
C GLU A 20 15.08 6.86 13.48
N LEU A 21 15.61 7.65 14.42
CA LEU A 21 16.59 7.16 15.39
C LEU A 21 15.98 6.10 16.31
N ALA A 22 14.73 6.27 16.73
CA ALA A 22 14.04 5.27 17.53
C ALA A 22 13.94 3.92 16.78
N VAL A 23 13.56 3.93 15.50
CA VAL A 23 13.50 2.71 14.67
C VAL A 23 14.87 2.05 14.55
N ASP A 24 15.93 2.81 14.32
CA ASP A 24 17.30 2.29 14.22
C ASP A 24 17.74 1.63 15.53
N LEU A 25 17.56 2.32 16.66
CA LEU A 25 17.91 1.80 17.98
C LEU A 25 17.09 0.57 18.37
N TYR A 26 15.79 0.54 18.06
CA TYR A 26 14.98 -0.66 18.25
C TYR A 26 15.45 -1.81 17.36
N SER A 27 15.89 -1.54 16.14
CA SER A 27 16.43 -2.55 15.23
C SER A 27 17.73 -3.15 15.77
N GLN A 28 18.65 -2.31 16.25
CA GLN A 28 19.87 -2.76 16.93
C GLN A 28 19.54 -3.57 18.19
N ALA A 29 18.53 -3.18 18.97
CA ALA A 29 18.10 -3.94 20.14
C ALA A 29 17.54 -5.32 19.75
N LEU A 30 16.78 -5.40 18.66
CA LEU A 30 16.24 -6.63 18.10
C LEU A 30 17.32 -7.56 17.52
N ASP A 31 18.42 -7.02 17.02
CA ASP A 31 19.57 -7.84 16.61
C ASP A 31 20.21 -8.59 17.81
N LEU A 32 20.11 -8.01 19.01
CA LEU A 32 20.60 -8.63 20.24
C LEU A 32 19.55 -9.53 20.91
N ASP A 33 18.26 -9.20 20.82
CA ASP A 33 17.15 -9.96 21.38
C ASP A 33 15.97 -10.08 20.39
N PRO A 34 16.06 -10.99 19.40
CA PRO A 34 15.07 -11.11 18.32
C PRO A 34 13.76 -11.76 18.77
N LYS A 35 13.63 -12.17 20.04
CA LYS A 35 12.41 -12.78 20.60
C LYS A 35 11.64 -11.82 21.51
N ASN A 36 12.05 -10.56 21.56
CA ASN A 36 11.42 -9.56 22.39
C ASN A 36 10.18 -8.95 21.73
N ALA A 37 8.99 -9.36 22.17
CA ALA A 37 7.73 -8.84 21.64
C ALA A 37 7.56 -7.32 21.86
N ASP A 38 8.08 -6.78 22.97
CA ASP A 38 7.95 -5.37 23.29
C ASP A 38 8.74 -4.48 22.33
N LEU A 39 9.95 -4.90 21.94
CA LEU A 39 10.77 -4.17 20.97
C LEU A 39 10.09 -4.09 19.59
N TYR A 40 9.49 -5.19 19.11
CA TYR A 40 8.70 -5.16 17.88
C TYR A 40 7.49 -4.24 18.00
N ALA A 41 6.73 -4.30 19.10
CA ALA A 41 5.55 -3.45 19.28
C ALA A 41 5.90 -1.95 19.39
N ASP A 42 7.03 -1.63 20.00
CA ASP A 42 7.50 -0.25 20.15
C ASP A 42 8.10 0.27 18.83
N ARG A 43 8.83 -0.56 18.07
CA ARG A 43 9.28 -0.24 16.70
C ARG A 43 8.11 -0.04 15.74
N ALA A 44 7.05 -0.84 15.84
CA ALA A 44 5.82 -0.64 15.09
C ALA A 44 5.21 0.74 15.35
N GLN A 45 5.23 1.21 16.60
CA GLN A 45 4.74 2.55 16.94
C GLN A 45 5.58 3.66 16.32
N ALA A 46 6.91 3.53 16.30
CA ALA A 46 7.79 4.48 15.64
C ALA A 46 7.55 4.49 14.11
N ASN A 47 7.40 3.31 13.50
CA ASN A 47 7.04 3.19 12.08
C ASN A 47 5.68 3.82 11.74
N ILE A 48 4.67 3.71 12.61
CA ILE A 48 3.38 4.42 12.43
C ILE A 48 3.59 5.95 12.42
N LYS A 49 4.47 6.48 13.26
CA LYS A 49 4.76 7.92 13.30
C LYS A 49 5.47 8.41 12.05
N LEU A 50 6.30 7.56 11.45
CA LEU A 50 6.98 7.82 10.17
C LEU A 50 6.08 7.62 8.94
N GLY A 51 4.91 7.00 9.09
CA GLY A 51 4.05 6.64 7.97
C GLY A 51 4.45 5.32 7.27
N ASN A 52 5.39 4.57 7.85
CA ASN A 52 5.84 3.26 7.37
C ASN A 52 4.85 2.17 7.82
N PHE A 53 3.63 2.23 7.31
CA PHE A 53 2.52 1.43 7.84
C PHE A 53 2.68 -0.07 7.55
N THR A 54 3.29 -0.45 6.42
CA THR A 54 3.58 -1.84 6.08
C THR A 54 4.56 -2.49 7.05
N GLU A 55 5.64 -1.77 7.38
CA GLU A 55 6.65 -2.18 8.34
C GLU A 55 6.03 -2.25 9.74
N ALA A 56 5.18 -1.30 10.10
CA ALA A 56 4.44 -1.33 11.36
C ALA A 56 3.50 -2.54 11.48
N VAL A 57 2.80 -2.94 10.41
CA VAL A 57 1.98 -4.16 10.39
C VAL A 57 2.87 -5.40 10.55
N SER A 58 4.02 -5.45 9.88
CA SER A 58 4.97 -6.56 9.99
C SER A 58 5.49 -6.72 11.42
N ASP A 59 5.94 -5.62 12.03
CA ASP A 59 6.42 -5.59 13.41
C ASP A 59 5.31 -5.95 14.41
N ALA A 60 4.10 -5.41 14.23
CA ALA A 60 2.97 -5.72 15.09
C ALA A 60 2.56 -7.20 14.98
N ASN A 61 2.57 -7.79 13.78
CA ASN A 61 2.35 -9.23 13.60
C ASN A 61 3.43 -10.06 14.30
N LYS A 62 4.71 -9.64 14.22
CA LYS A 62 5.79 -10.36 14.91
C LYS A 62 5.66 -10.29 16.42
N ALA A 63 5.29 -9.13 16.96
CA ALA A 63 4.98 -8.98 18.38
C ALA A 63 3.81 -9.88 18.83
N ILE A 64 2.76 -10.00 18.02
CA ILE A 64 1.61 -10.89 18.28
C ILE A 64 2.03 -12.37 18.22
N GLU A 65 2.87 -12.75 17.28
CA GLU A 65 3.41 -14.13 17.17
C GLU A 65 4.20 -14.52 18.44
N LEU A 66 5.00 -13.58 18.95
CA LEU A 66 5.82 -13.78 20.15
C LEU A 66 4.98 -13.70 21.45
N ASN A 67 3.98 -12.82 21.48
CA ASN A 67 3.05 -12.66 22.59
C ASN A 67 1.64 -12.31 22.10
N ASN A 68 0.80 -13.34 21.97
CA ASN A 68 -0.58 -13.22 21.50
C ASN A 68 -1.54 -12.53 22.49
N SER A 69 -1.08 -12.22 23.71
CA SER A 69 -1.87 -11.51 24.73
C SER A 69 -1.51 -10.03 24.83
N MET A 70 -0.64 -9.53 23.94
CA MET A 70 -0.16 -8.15 23.95
C MET A 70 -1.15 -7.20 23.27
N GLY A 71 -2.07 -6.62 24.06
CA GLY A 71 -3.06 -5.64 23.57
C GLY A 71 -2.45 -4.50 22.73
N LYS A 72 -1.30 -3.93 23.14
CA LYS A 72 -0.65 -2.85 22.39
C LYS A 72 -0.26 -3.26 20.96
N ALA A 73 0.13 -4.51 20.72
CA ALA A 73 0.51 -4.99 19.39
C ALA A 73 -0.70 -5.05 18.45
N TYR A 74 -1.85 -5.53 18.95
CA TYR A 74 -3.13 -5.47 18.22
C TYR A 74 -3.55 -4.03 17.90
N LEU A 75 -3.35 -3.10 18.84
CA LEU A 75 -3.61 -1.68 18.60
C LEU A 75 -2.71 -1.12 17.49
N ARG A 76 -1.41 -1.44 17.47
CA ARG A 76 -0.49 -1.00 16.40
C ARG A 76 -0.90 -1.57 15.05
N LYS A 77 -1.18 -2.88 14.99
CA LYS A 77 -1.68 -3.54 13.77
C LYS A 77 -2.94 -2.87 13.26
N GLY A 78 -3.93 -2.66 14.12
CA GLY A 78 -5.19 -2.00 13.79
C GLY A 78 -4.98 -0.61 13.20
N ILE A 79 -4.23 0.25 13.89
CA ILE A 79 -3.95 1.62 13.43
C ILE A 79 -3.21 1.61 12.08
N ALA A 80 -2.18 0.79 11.94
CA ALA A 80 -1.40 0.72 10.70
C ALA A 80 -2.25 0.19 9.53
N SER A 81 -3.05 -0.87 9.74
CA SER A 81 -3.99 -1.38 8.73
C SER A 81 -5.08 -0.36 8.37
N MET A 82 -5.60 0.45 9.31
CA MET A 82 -6.50 1.56 8.97
C MET A 82 -5.83 2.60 8.08
N LYS A 83 -4.55 2.89 8.30
CA LYS A 83 -3.78 3.83 7.47
C LYS A 83 -3.44 3.27 6.09
N LEU A 84 -3.46 1.95 5.94
CA LEU A 84 -3.41 1.24 4.66
C LEU A 84 -4.80 1.02 4.05
N GLU A 85 -5.86 1.54 4.67
CA GLU A 85 -7.26 1.35 4.28
C GLU A 85 -7.72 -0.13 4.26
N GLU A 86 -7.00 -1.01 4.96
CA GLU A 86 -7.35 -2.41 5.16
C GLU A 86 -8.37 -2.56 6.32
N TYR A 87 -9.53 -1.92 6.19
CA TYR A 87 -10.48 -1.73 7.31
C TYR A 87 -11.01 -3.04 7.91
N HIS A 88 -11.18 -4.10 7.12
CA HIS A 88 -11.57 -5.41 7.63
C HIS A 88 -10.49 -6.03 8.53
N ALA A 89 -9.24 -6.08 8.05
CA ALA A 89 -8.11 -6.61 8.82
C ALA A 89 -7.83 -5.77 10.08
N ALA A 90 -7.98 -4.44 9.96
CA ALA A 90 -7.89 -3.54 11.10
C ALA A 90 -8.96 -3.85 12.16
N LYS A 91 -10.23 -3.98 11.74
CA LYS A 91 -11.35 -4.30 12.64
C LYS A 91 -11.12 -5.62 13.38
N GLU A 92 -10.67 -6.66 12.68
CA GLU A 92 -10.36 -7.95 13.29
C GLU A 92 -9.29 -7.81 14.38
N ALA A 93 -8.16 -7.18 14.06
CA ALA A 93 -7.08 -6.96 15.03
C ALA A 93 -7.55 -6.15 16.25
N LEU A 94 -8.30 -5.07 16.02
CA LEU A 94 -8.80 -4.20 17.09
C LEU A 94 -9.84 -4.90 17.97
N THR A 95 -10.66 -5.80 17.40
CA THR A 95 -11.65 -6.58 18.17
C THR A 95 -10.98 -7.58 19.10
N VAL A 96 -9.89 -8.23 18.63
CA VAL A 96 -9.06 -9.08 19.50
C VAL A 96 -8.41 -8.24 20.60
N GLY A 97 -7.83 -7.09 20.24
CA GLY A 97 -7.25 -6.17 21.22
C GLY A 97 -8.25 -5.67 22.28
N LEU A 98 -9.49 -5.38 21.87
CA LEU A 98 -10.59 -5.03 22.78
C LEU A 98 -10.90 -6.15 23.78
N THR A 99 -10.86 -7.40 23.32
CA THR A 99 -11.10 -8.57 24.19
C THR A 99 -9.99 -8.72 25.23
N LEU A 100 -8.74 -8.44 24.84
CA LEU A 100 -7.58 -8.48 25.73
C LEU A 100 -7.48 -7.28 26.67
N SER A 101 -8.04 -6.13 26.28
CA SER A 101 -7.98 -4.88 27.05
C SER A 101 -9.31 -4.09 26.98
N PRO A 102 -10.39 -4.59 27.62
CA PRO A 102 -11.73 -4.01 27.49
C PRO A 102 -11.87 -2.56 28.00
N GLY A 103 -10.96 -2.11 28.88
CA GLY A 103 -10.95 -0.76 29.42
C GLY A 103 -10.29 0.29 28.53
N ASP A 104 -9.62 -0.11 27.44
CA ASP A 104 -8.97 0.83 26.51
C ASP A 104 -9.96 1.30 25.44
N SER A 105 -10.48 2.51 25.64
CA SER A 105 -11.49 3.13 24.77
C SER A 105 -11.01 3.34 23.33
N ARG A 106 -9.70 3.29 23.06
CA ARG A 106 -9.17 3.41 21.70
C ARG A 106 -9.66 2.28 20.82
N PHE A 107 -9.74 1.05 21.34
CA PHE A 107 -10.23 -0.08 20.55
C PHE A 107 -11.68 0.12 20.13
N THR A 108 -12.58 0.45 21.07
CA THR A 108 -13.99 0.69 20.75
C THR A 108 -14.15 1.81 19.73
N ARG A 109 -13.38 2.90 19.87
CA ARG A 109 -13.41 4.02 18.91
C ARG A 109 -12.97 3.58 17.51
N LEU A 110 -11.82 2.90 17.42
CA LEU A 110 -11.23 2.50 16.13
C LEU A 110 -12.03 1.39 15.45
N VAL A 111 -12.64 0.46 16.19
CA VAL A 111 -13.56 -0.55 15.64
C VAL A 111 -14.76 0.14 14.99
N LYS A 112 -15.34 1.15 15.66
CA LYS A 112 -16.43 1.94 15.10
C LYS A 112 -16.00 2.70 13.84
N GLU A 113 -14.82 3.32 13.84
CA GLU A 113 -14.26 3.98 12.66
C GLU A 113 -14.10 2.98 11.49
N CYS A 114 -13.62 1.75 11.74
CA CYS A 114 -13.56 0.71 10.71
C CYS A 114 -14.93 0.33 10.17
N ASP A 115 -15.95 0.19 11.02
CA ASP A 115 -17.32 -0.13 10.59
C ASP A 115 -17.91 0.95 9.69
N GLU A 116 -17.68 2.22 10.01
CA GLU A 116 -18.09 3.35 9.18
C GLU A 116 -17.39 3.33 7.81
N CYS A 117 -16.09 3.06 7.77
CA CYS A 117 -15.34 2.94 6.51
C CYS A 117 -15.80 1.75 5.66
N ILE A 118 -16.09 0.59 6.28
CA ILE A 118 -16.59 -0.59 5.58
C ILE A 118 -18.00 -0.34 5.02
N ALA A 119 -18.89 0.30 5.80
CA ALA A 119 -20.22 0.64 5.33
C ALA A 119 -20.18 1.65 4.17
N ALA A 120 -19.28 2.62 4.23
CA ALA A 120 -19.08 3.59 3.16
C ALA A 120 -18.65 2.91 1.84
N SER A 121 -17.74 1.93 1.88
CA SER A 121 -17.30 1.20 0.68
C SER A 121 -18.38 0.29 0.10
N GLN A 122 -19.22 -0.33 0.95
CA GLN A 122 -20.34 -1.15 0.50
C GLN A 122 -21.48 -0.34 -0.13
N ASN A 123 -21.76 0.86 0.41
CA ASN A 123 -22.75 1.76 -0.20
C ASN A 123 -22.31 2.25 -1.60
N THR A 124 -21.00 2.44 -1.84
CA THR A 124 -20.50 2.75 -3.18
C THR A 124 -20.61 1.58 -4.15
N ALA A 125 -20.45 0.34 -3.68
CA ALA A 125 -20.61 -0.86 -4.50
C ALA A 125 -22.08 -1.18 -4.82
N SER A 126 -22.99 -0.97 -3.85
CA SER A 126 -24.43 -1.21 -4.06
C SER A 126 -25.06 -0.21 -5.03
N LEU A 127 -24.49 0.99 -5.21
CA LEU A 127 -24.91 1.94 -6.24
C LEU A 127 -24.51 1.49 -7.67
N SER A 128 -23.42 0.74 -7.82
CA SER A 128 -23.04 0.13 -9.11
C SER A 128 -23.87 -1.13 -9.46
N ASP A 129 -24.37 -1.85 -8.46
CA ASP A 129 -25.12 -3.10 -8.68
C ASP A 129 -26.59 -2.88 -9.08
N VAL A 130 -27.17 -1.70 -8.80
CA VAL A 130 -28.56 -1.36 -9.21
C VAL A 130 -28.67 -1.09 -10.71
N ILE A 131 -27.55 -0.91 -11.45
CA ILE A 131 -27.56 -0.60 -12.89
C ILE A 131 -27.58 -1.88 -13.77
N ASN A 132 -27.35 -3.07 -13.21
CA ASN A 132 -27.27 -4.33 -13.99
C ASN A 132 -28.41 -5.31 -13.71
N GLN A 133 -29.66 -4.93 -14.01
CA GLN A 133 -30.76 -5.89 -14.19
C GLN A 133 -31.63 -5.54 -15.40
N SER A 134 -31.23 -6.05 -16.57
CA SER A 134 -32.00 -6.33 -17.80
C SER A 134 -30.94 -6.76 -18.84
N THR A 135 -30.86 -7.96 -19.40
CA THR A 135 -31.85 -8.96 -19.84
C THR A 135 -31.20 -10.36 -19.92
N ASN A 136 -31.99 -11.41 -19.67
CA ASN A 136 -31.68 -12.82 -19.98
C ASN A 136 -31.55 -13.07 -21.49
N ASP A 137 -30.63 -13.95 -21.92
CA ASP A 137 -30.95 -15.27 -22.50
C ASP A 137 -29.71 -16.05 -23.01
N GLY A 138 -29.70 -17.38 -22.77
CA GLY A 138 -29.17 -18.39 -23.71
C GLY A 138 -27.72 -18.89 -23.60
N GLN A 139 -27.53 -20.08 -23.02
CA GLN A 139 -26.38 -21.01 -23.19
C GLN A 139 -26.64 -22.01 -24.36
N PRO A 140 -25.73 -22.93 -24.81
CA PRO A 140 -24.29 -23.17 -24.50
C PRO A 140 -23.34 -23.60 -25.68
N LYS A 141 -22.01 -23.57 -25.40
CA LYS A 141 -20.86 -24.46 -25.83
C LYS A 141 -20.64 -24.92 -27.30
N ASN A 142 -19.44 -24.73 -27.88
CA ASN A 142 -18.33 -25.72 -27.98
C ASN A 142 -17.16 -25.33 -28.94
N GLU A 143 -15.94 -25.70 -28.51
CA GLU A 143 -14.75 -26.20 -29.24
C GLU A 143 -13.79 -25.34 -30.13
N ILE A 144 -12.55 -25.24 -29.62
CA ILE A 144 -11.21 -25.53 -30.20
C ILE A 144 -10.69 -24.75 -31.43
N SER A 145 -9.57 -24.03 -31.27
CA SER A 145 -8.32 -24.29 -32.02
C SER A 145 -7.09 -23.57 -31.44
N GLN A 146 -5.96 -24.23 -31.61
CA GLN A 146 -4.69 -24.13 -30.88
C GLN A 146 -3.75 -23.03 -31.39
N GLN A 147 -2.91 -22.60 -30.44
CA GLN A 147 -1.47 -22.33 -30.56
C GLN A 147 -0.99 -21.20 -31.48
N TYR A 148 -0.49 -20.16 -30.81
CA TYR A 148 0.84 -19.62 -31.10
C TYR A 148 1.60 -19.58 -29.77
N GLU A 149 2.57 -20.48 -29.63
CA GLU A 149 3.61 -20.34 -28.62
C GLU A 149 4.52 -19.19 -29.06
N ALA A 150 4.49 -18.10 -28.32
CA ALA A 150 5.65 -17.24 -28.13
C ALA A 150 6.06 -17.43 -26.67
N VAL A 151 7.31 -17.86 -26.46
CA VAL A 151 7.91 -18.08 -25.15
C VAL A 151 7.82 -16.78 -24.36
N GLN A 152 6.78 -16.64 -23.54
CA GLN A 152 6.67 -15.58 -22.56
C GLN A 152 7.63 -15.92 -21.42
N SER A 153 8.84 -15.37 -21.48
CA SER A 153 9.63 -15.20 -20.26
C SER A 153 8.73 -14.47 -19.25
N LYS A 154 8.48 -15.10 -18.10
CA LYS A 154 7.72 -14.50 -17.01
C LYS A 154 8.20 -13.07 -16.80
N PRO A 155 7.32 -12.05 -16.76
CA PRO A 155 7.80 -10.70 -16.53
C PRO A 155 8.49 -10.66 -15.16
N LYS A 156 9.80 -10.37 -15.18
CA LYS A 156 10.67 -10.21 -13.99
C LYS A 156 10.18 -9.07 -13.10
N PHE A 157 9.31 -8.22 -13.64
CA PHE A 157 8.79 -7.00 -13.04
C PHE A 157 7.29 -7.12 -12.84
N ARG A 158 6.83 -7.02 -11.59
CA ARG A 158 5.41 -6.82 -11.23
C ARG A 158 5.27 -5.38 -10.78
N HIS A 159 4.12 -4.76 -11.01
CA HIS A 159 3.84 -3.45 -10.41
C HIS A 159 2.52 -3.45 -9.63
N ASP A 160 2.41 -2.46 -8.76
CA ASP A 160 1.21 -2.17 -7.98
C ASP A 160 1.15 -0.65 -7.75
N TYR A 161 -0.03 -0.10 -7.50
CA TYR A 161 -0.16 1.32 -7.23
C TYR A 161 -1.26 1.59 -6.21
N TYR A 162 -1.08 2.66 -5.45
CA TYR A 162 -2.16 3.26 -4.68
C TYR A 162 -2.29 4.72 -5.09
N ASN A 163 -3.48 5.28 -4.96
CA ASN A 163 -3.69 6.68 -5.27
C ASN A 163 -4.59 7.36 -4.24
N THR A 164 -4.30 8.63 -4.00
CA THR A 164 -5.11 9.57 -3.24
C THR A 164 -5.61 10.64 -4.20
N PRO A 165 -6.47 11.58 -3.78
CA PRO A 165 -6.84 12.70 -4.64
C PRO A 165 -5.64 13.53 -5.12
N LYS A 166 -4.58 13.68 -4.33
CA LYS A 166 -3.45 14.57 -4.66
C LYS A 166 -2.23 13.86 -5.24
N GLU A 167 -2.05 12.59 -4.90
CA GLU A 167 -0.84 11.84 -5.25
C GLU A 167 -1.18 10.44 -5.74
N LEU A 168 -0.37 9.88 -6.62
CA LEU A 168 -0.38 8.47 -6.97
C LEU A 168 1.01 7.90 -6.68
N VAL A 169 1.09 6.73 -6.07
CA VAL A 169 2.34 6.04 -5.84
C VAL A 169 2.32 4.71 -6.56
N LEU A 170 3.22 4.58 -7.52
CA LEU A 170 3.44 3.37 -8.30
C LEU A 170 4.70 2.66 -7.78
N THR A 171 4.58 1.36 -7.55
CA THR A 171 5.69 0.50 -7.13
C THR A 171 5.98 -0.51 -8.22
N ILE A 172 7.20 -0.53 -8.75
CA ILE A 172 7.71 -1.58 -9.63
C ILE A 172 8.57 -2.53 -8.79
N PHE A 173 8.10 -3.76 -8.56
CA PHE A 173 8.85 -4.79 -7.85
C PHE A 173 9.95 -5.35 -8.74
N ALA A 174 11.21 -5.12 -8.33
CA ALA A 174 12.40 -5.46 -9.08
C ALA A 174 13.57 -5.70 -8.11
N LYS A 175 14.17 -6.89 -8.13
CA LYS A 175 15.28 -7.23 -7.22
C LYS A 175 16.63 -6.92 -7.85
N GLY A 176 17.50 -6.27 -7.09
CA GLY A 176 18.91 -6.12 -7.41
C GLY A 176 19.19 -5.24 -8.63
N ILE A 177 18.32 -4.27 -8.92
CA ILE A 177 18.51 -3.33 -10.02
C ILE A 177 19.37 -2.16 -9.53
N PRO A 178 20.54 -1.90 -10.15
CA PRO A 178 21.34 -0.72 -9.85
C PRO A 178 20.57 0.56 -10.21
N PRO A 179 20.61 1.63 -9.39
CA PRO A 179 19.91 2.89 -9.68
C PRO A 179 20.28 3.50 -11.03
N GLU A 180 21.53 3.35 -11.48
CA GLU A 180 22.04 3.84 -12.77
C GLU A 180 21.38 3.18 -13.99
N ASN A 181 20.77 2.03 -13.80
CA ASN A 181 20.09 1.27 -14.86
C ASN A 181 18.60 1.63 -14.98
N VAL A 182 18.08 2.49 -14.10
CA VAL A 182 16.68 2.90 -14.06
C VAL A 182 16.53 4.32 -14.55
N HIS A 183 15.75 4.51 -15.62
CA HIS A 183 15.41 5.83 -16.14
C HIS A 183 13.91 6.05 -16.00
N VAL A 184 13.52 7.18 -15.41
CA VAL A 184 12.13 7.58 -15.23
C VAL A 184 11.92 8.97 -15.78
N GLU A 185 10.99 9.11 -16.72
CA GLU A 185 10.62 10.39 -17.31
C GLU A 185 9.16 10.72 -17.00
N PHE A 186 8.92 11.95 -16.56
CA PHE A 186 7.60 12.48 -16.24
C PHE A 186 7.14 13.43 -17.34
N GLY A 187 6.13 13.04 -18.11
CA GLY A 187 5.38 13.93 -19.00
C GLY A 187 4.08 14.41 -18.34
N GLU A 188 3.36 15.35 -18.96
CA GLU A 188 2.11 15.90 -18.40
C GLU A 188 1.04 14.84 -18.12
N GLN A 189 0.97 13.78 -18.93
CA GLN A 189 0.01 12.67 -18.79
C GLN A 189 0.65 11.31 -19.14
N ILE A 190 1.97 11.24 -19.22
CA ILE A 190 2.71 10.03 -19.58
C ILE A 190 3.77 9.83 -18.51
N LEU A 191 3.86 8.61 -18.01
CA LEU A 191 4.99 8.15 -17.23
C LEU A 191 5.78 7.18 -18.12
N SER A 192 7.10 7.37 -18.24
CA SER A 192 7.97 6.41 -18.93
C SER A 192 8.99 5.87 -17.95
N ILE A 193 9.07 4.54 -17.85
CA ILE A 193 10.04 3.83 -17.01
C ILE A 193 10.78 2.85 -17.91
N SER A 194 12.11 2.93 -17.93
CA SER A 194 12.96 1.93 -18.55
C SER A 194 14.00 1.40 -17.58
N VAL A 195 14.22 0.08 -17.66
CA VAL A 195 15.27 -0.62 -16.90
C VAL A 195 16.15 -1.37 -17.88
N ASP A 196 17.40 -0.95 -17.99
CA ASP A 196 18.40 -1.51 -18.89
C ASP A 196 19.44 -2.31 -18.09
N ILE A 197 19.41 -3.64 -18.23
CA ILE A 197 20.34 -4.54 -17.53
C ILE A 197 21.24 -5.17 -18.59
N PRO A 198 22.57 -5.01 -18.50
CA PRO A 198 23.49 -5.64 -19.44
C PRO A 198 23.28 -7.16 -19.52
N GLY A 199 22.93 -7.64 -20.71
CA GLY A 199 22.69 -9.07 -20.97
C GLY A 199 21.27 -9.57 -20.70
N GLU A 200 20.33 -8.69 -20.33
CA GLU A 200 18.90 -8.98 -20.29
C GLU A 200 18.13 -8.07 -21.25
N ASP A 201 16.89 -8.47 -21.60
CA ASP A 201 16.00 -7.62 -22.39
C ASP A 201 15.60 -6.39 -21.57
N ALA A 202 15.69 -5.21 -22.20
CA ALA A 202 15.30 -3.95 -21.57
C ALA A 202 13.81 -3.97 -21.22
N PHE A 203 13.48 -3.68 -19.96
CA PHE A 203 12.11 -3.50 -19.53
C PHE A 203 11.65 -2.08 -19.86
N GLN A 204 10.49 -1.95 -20.50
CA GLN A 204 9.85 -0.68 -20.78
C GLN A 204 8.41 -0.70 -20.27
N PHE A 205 8.03 0.34 -19.53
CA PHE A 205 6.67 0.55 -19.03
C PHE A 205 6.31 2.02 -19.18
N GLN A 206 5.36 2.28 -20.09
CA GLN A 206 4.99 3.64 -20.46
C GLN A 206 3.47 3.86 -20.46
N PRO A 207 2.82 3.85 -19.29
CA PRO A 207 1.38 4.06 -19.21
C PRO A 207 1.01 5.49 -19.62
N ARG A 208 -0.10 5.61 -20.36
CA ARG A 208 -0.85 6.88 -20.45
C ARG A 208 -1.67 7.02 -19.18
N LEU A 209 -1.33 7.99 -18.35
CA LEU A 209 -1.94 8.17 -17.04
C LEU A 209 -3.41 8.63 -17.16
N PHE A 210 -4.25 8.21 -16.21
CA PHE A 210 -5.67 8.56 -16.19
C PHE A 210 -5.90 10.09 -16.22
N GLY A 211 -5.11 10.84 -15.46
CA GLY A 211 -5.16 12.30 -15.43
C GLY A 211 -3.78 12.94 -15.56
N LYS A 212 -3.75 14.28 -15.57
CA LYS A 212 -2.51 15.03 -15.65
C LYS A 212 -1.75 15.02 -14.33
N ILE A 213 -0.42 15.04 -14.41
CA ILE A 213 0.51 15.18 -13.30
C ILE A 213 1.29 16.50 -13.38
N ILE A 214 1.95 16.87 -12.29
CA ILE A 214 2.86 18.02 -12.21
C ILE A 214 4.29 17.44 -12.23
N PRO A 215 4.97 17.34 -13.40
CA PRO A 215 6.24 16.63 -13.54
C PRO A 215 7.32 17.06 -12.54
N GLU A 216 7.41 18.36 -12.27
CA GLU A 216 8.41 18.97 -11.38
C GLU A 216 8.21 18.60 -9.90
N ARG A 217 7.05 18.05 -9.56
CA ARG A 217 6.71 17.58 -8.20
C ARG A 217 6.68 16.05 -8.10
N CYS A 218 6.96 15.35 -9.19
CA CYS A 218 7.08 13.90 -9.19
C CYS A 218 8.50 13.51 -8.76
N LYS A 219 8.63 12.35 -8.12
CA LYS A 219 9.91 11.83 -7.65
C LYS A 219 9.92 10.30 -7.69
N TYR A 220 11.09 9.71 -7.80
CA TYR A 220 11.25 8.28 -7.66
C TYR A 220 12.46 7.93 -6.81
N ILE A 221 12.45 6.71 -6.28
CA ILE A 221 13.56 6.11 -5.55
C ILE A 221 13.74 4.66 -6.00
N VAL A 222 14.98 4.26 -6.23
CA VAL A 222 15.35 2.87 -6.52
C VAL A 222 15.82 2.23 -5.23
N LEU A 223 15.15 1.15 -4.83
CA LEU A 223 15.43 0.36 -3.63
C LEU A 223 15.88 -1.06 -4.06
N PRO A 224 16.52 -1.83 -3.16
CA PRO A 224 17.04 -3.16 -3.51
C PRO A 224 16.00 -4.16 -4.05
N SER A 225 14.72 -3.97 -3.72
CA SER A 225 13.62 -4.87 -4.09
C SER A 225 12.51 -4.22 -4.92
N LYS A 226 12.58 -2.89 -5.15
CA LYS A 226 11.53 -2.14 -5.83
C LYS A 226 11.99 -0.78 -6.30
N ILE A 227 11.26 -0.20 -7.24
CA ILE A 227 11.32 1.21 -7.62
C ILE A 227 10.00 1.83 -7.14
N GLU A 228 10.06 2.87 -6.32
CA GLU A 228 8.86 3.63 -5.93
C GLU A 228 8.82 4.96 -6.67
N ILE A 229 7.71 5.22 -7.35
CA ILE A 229 7.46 6.42 -8.13
C ILE A 229 6.27 7.14 -7.50
N ARG A 230 6.45 8.40 -7.12
CA ARG A 230 5.41 9.27 -6.58
C ARG A 230 5.06 10.34 -7.60
N LEU A 231 3.81 10.32 -8.05
CA LEU A 231 3.24 11.25 -9.00
C LEU A 231 2.37 12.28 -8.25
N SER A 232 2.62 13.55 -8.51
CA SER A 232 1.75 14.64 -8.03
C SER A 232 0.67 14.93 -9.06
N LYS A 233 -0.61 14.83 -8.69
CA LYS A 233 -1.74 15.06 -9.59
C LYS A 233 -2.01 16.57 -9.76
N VAL A 234 -2.38 16.98 -10.96
CA VAL A 234 -2.84 18.37 -11.22
C VAL A 234 -4.21 18.59 -10.57
N GLU A 235 -5.12 17.63 -10.77
CA GLU A 235 -6.46 17.67 -10.22
C GLU A 235 -6.56 16.80 -8.98
N ALA A 236 -7.18 17.35 -7.93
CA ALA A 236 -7.39 16.66 -6.66
C ALA A 236 -8.53 15.62 -6.76
N THR A 237 -8.33 14.59 -7.57
CA THR A 237 -9.35 13.59 -7.91
C THR A 237 -8.78 12.17 -7.79
N ALA A 238 -9.55 11.27 -7.17
CA ALA A 238 -9.23 9.85 -7.17
C ALA A 238 -9.31 9.31 -8.60
N TRP A 239 -8.25 8.66 -9.09
CA TRP A 239 -8.28 8.06 -10.41
C TRP A 239 -8.84 6.63 -10.27
N PRO A 240 -9.84 6.23 -11.07
CA PRO A 240 -10.40 4.88 -11.03
C PRO A 240 -9.41 3.82 -11.52
N SER A 241 -8.36 4.24 -12.25
CA SER A 241 -7.28 3.40 -12.74
C SER A 241 -5.97 4.20 -12.84
N LEU A 242 -4.84 3.50 -12.91
CA LEU A 242 -3.55 4.12 -13.28
C LEU A 242 -3.58 4.66 -14.71
N GLU A 243 -4.08 3.84 -15.64
CA GLU A 243 -4.10 4.14 -17.07
C GLU A 243 -5.42 4.75 -17.53
N PHE A 244 -5.34 5.62 -18.53
CA PHE A 244 -6.51 6.13 -19.24
C PHE A 244 -7.06 5.06 -20.20
N ASN A 245 -8.27 4.57 -19.94
CA ASN A 245 -8.97 3.63 -20.81
C ASN A 245 -9.99 4.35 -21.70
N ASP A 246 -9.81 4.29 -23.02
CA ASP A 246 -10.63 4.98 -24.04
C ASP A 246 -12.00 4.28 -24.32
N ARG A 247 -12.57 3.59 -23.32
CA ARG A 247 -13.94 3.05 -23.45
C ARG A 247 -14.93 4.18 -23.23
N THR A 248 -15.14 4.95 -24.30
CA THR A 248 -16.26 5.86 -24.60
C THR A 248 -17.30 6.01 -23.49
N ILE A 249 -17.23 7.13 -22.76
CA ILE A 249 -18.38 7.69 -22.04
C ILE A 249 -19.41 8.07 -23.10
N PRO A 250 -20.66 7.56 -23.09
CA PRO A 250 -21.71 8.10 -23.95
C PRO A 250 -21.94 9.56 -23.54
N GLN A 251 -21.65 10.49 -24.45
CA GLN A 251 -22.03 11.89 -24.32
C GLN A 251 -23.54 11.96 -24.05
N LYS A 252 -23.91 12.41 -22.85
CA LYS A 252 -25.28 12.82 -22.55
C LYS A 252 -25.51 14.13 -23.30
N ILE A 253 -26.01 14.03 -24.52
CA ILE A 253 -26.52 15.17 -25.29
C ILE A 253 -27.75 15.68 -24.53
N ILE A 254 -27.60 16.82 -23.87
CA ILE A 254 -28.73 17.65 -23.46
C ILE A 254 -29.12 18.43 -24.72
N ALA A 255 -30.17 17.99 -25.40
CA ALA A 255 -30.87 18.82 -26.36
C ALA A 255 -32.02 19.49 -25.62
N GLU A 256 -31.86 20.78 -25.35
CA GLU A 256 -32.96 21.70 -25.08
C GLU A 256 -33.72 21.93 -26.40
N SER A 257 -35.03 21.67 -26.40
CA SER A 257 -36.12 22.40 -27.09
C SER A 257 -37.40 21.57 -27.01
#